data_AF-A0A6V2LY57-F1
#
_entry.id   AF-A0A6V2LY57-F1
#
_cell.length_a   1.000
_cell.length_b   1.000
_cell.length_c   1.000
_cell.angle_alpha   90.00
_cell.angle_beta   90.00
_cell.angle_gamma   90.00
#
_symmetry.space_group_name_H-M   'P 1'
#
loop_
_entity.id
_entity.type
_entity.pdbx_description
1 polymer ?
#
loop_
_entity_poly.entity_id
_entity_poly.type
_entity_poly.pdbx_seq_one_letter_code
_entity_poly.pdbx_strand_id
1 'polypeptide(L)'
;SAVGIAAAAFNGTILIWNVGFLRSESIAKYNRNLFSVEGQVAILLWASAYAAAAVDAQSSSSCGGSTIWLIFAVEKMWYFYAWIRWNQNNDGIKLVKLALQSHDKLDVLAPLFHTLYGIGDLTFGIMFAWLWLS
;
A
#
# COMPACT_ATOMS: atom_id res chain seq x y z
N SER A 1 0.23 7.74 -16.90
CA SER A 1 -0.32 6.38 -16.96
C SER A 1 -1.45 6.22 -15.95
N ALA A 2 -2.60 5.66 -16.33
CA ALA A 2 -3.73 5.41 -15.41
C ALA A 2 -3.33 4.53 -14.21
N VAL A 3 -2.38 3.62 -14.40
CA VAL A 3 -1.88 2.72 -13.35
C VAL A 3 -1.26 3.50 -12.19
N GLY A 4 -0.43 4.51 -12.46
CA GLY A 4 0.22 5.28 -11.39
C GLY A 4 -0.78 6.13 -10.59
N ILE A 5 -1.83 6.66 -11.24
CA ILE A 5 -2.93 7.35 -10.53
C ILE A 5 -3.73 6.38 -9.65
N ALA A 6 -4.03 5.19 -10.17
CA ALA A 6 -4.72 4.15 -9.40
C ALA A 6 -3.88 3.67 -8.19
N ALA A 7 -2.58 3.49 -8.38
CA ALA A 7 -1.65 3.13 -7.30
C ALA A 7 -1.53 4.24 -6.24
N ALA A 8 -1.52 5.51 -6.68
CA ALA A 8 -1.54 6.64 -5.78
C ALA A 8 -2.82 6.67 -4.93
N ALA A 9 -3.99 6.47 -5.55
CA ALA A 9 -5.25 6.36 -4.83
C ALA A 9 -5.26 5.20 -3.84
N PHE A 10 -4.72 4.04 -4.25
CA PHE A 10 -4.59 2.87 -3.38
C PHE A 10 -3.73 3.15 -2.15
N ASN A 11 -2.52 3.70 -2.30
CA ASN A 11 -1.70 4.09 -1.15
C ASN A 11 -2.38 5.16 -0.30
N GLY A 12 -3.08 6.11 -0.93
CA GLY A 12 -3.87 7.13 -0.24
C GLY A 12 -4.95 6.57 0.69
N THR A 13 -5.44 5.35 0.44
CA THR A 13 -6.39 4.69 1.35
C THR A 13 -5.85 4.47 2.75
N ILE A 14 -4.53 4.57 2.98
CA ILE A 14 -3.94 4.53 4.33
C ILE A 14 -4.58 5.58 5.26
N LEU A 15 -5.00 6.72 4.72
CA LEU A 15 -5.71 7.78 5.45
C LEU A 15 -7.11 7.35 5.90
N ILE A 16 -7.75 6.45 5.16
CA ILE A 16 -9.04 5.89 5.54
C ILE A 16 -8.81 4.85 6.65
N TRP A 17 -7.82 3.97 6.46
CA TRP A 17 -7.51 2.92 7.43
C TRP A 17 -7.06 3.47 8.79
N ASN A 18 -6.32 4.59 8.80
CA ASN A 18 -5.81 5.22 10.01
C ASN A 18 -6.69 6.38 10.52
N VAL A 19 -7.82 6.66 9.86
CA VAL A 19 -8.73 7.77 10.17
C VAL A 19 -7.99 9.11 10.22
N GLY A 20 -7.26 9.47 9.16
CA GLY A 20 -6.53 10.72 9.06
C GLY A 20 -5.43 10.86 10.11
N PHE A 21 -4.66 9.80 10.35
CA PHE A 21 -3.64 9.62 11.38
C PHE A 21 -4.13 9.51 12.84
N LEU A 22 -5.42 9.68 13.12
CA LEU A 22 -5.96 9.58 14.49
C LEU A 22 -5.80 8.17 15.09
N ARG A 23 -5.67 7.14 14.25
CA ARG A 23 -5.45 5.74 14.67
C ARG A 23 -4.17 5.15 14.09
N SER A 24 -3.15 5.97 13.83
CA SER A 24 -1.87 5.48 13.30
C SER A 24 -1.26 4.37 14.14
N GLU A 25 -1.30 4.47 15.47
CA GLU A 25 -0.80 3.43 16.38
C GLU A 25 -1.59 2.12 16.26
N SER A 26 -2.88 2.17 15.92
CA SER A 26 -3.69 0.97 15.72
C SER A 26 -3.24 0.15 14.52
N ILE A 27 -2.74 0.80 13.46
CA ILE A 27 -2.12 0.09 12.32
C ILE A 27 -0.70 -0.34 12.67
N ALA A 28 0.07 0.55 13.30
CA ALA A 28 1.47 0.30 13.67
C ALA A 28 1.64 -0.93 14.58
N LYS A 29 0.67 -1.22 15.45
CA LYS A 29 0.75 -2.32 16.42
C LYS A 29 1.01 -3.70 15.79
N TYR A 30 0.59 -3.92 14.54
CA TYR A 30 0.76 -5.22 13.87
C TYR A 30 2.06 -5.31 13.06
N ASN A 31 2.61 -4.19 12.62
CA ASN A 31 3.90 -4.12 11.93
C ASN A 31 4.47 -2.70 12.01
N ARG A 32 5.16 -2.43 13.13
CA ARG A 32 5.65 -1.09 13.46
C ARG A 32 6.74 -0.61 12.50
N ASN A 33 7.52 -1.53 11.94
CA ASN A 33 8.62 -1.20 11.03
C ASN A 33 8.12 -0.58 9.72
N LEU A 34 6.94 -0.99 9.24
CA LEU A 34 6.35 -0.47 8.01
C LEU A 34 5.30 0.61 8.22
N PHE A 35 4.55 0.52 9.31
CA PHE A 35 3.37 1.35 9.53
C PHE A 35 3.46 2.20 10.80
N SER A 36 4.67 2.59 11.24
CA SER A 36 4.81 3.74 12.13
C SER A 36 4.18 4.99 11.50
N VAL A 37 4.05 6.08 12.26
CA VAL A 37 3.57 7.36 11.69
C VAL A 37 4.43 7.77 10.50
N GLU A 38 5.75 7.68 10.63
CA GLU A 38 6.72 7.97 9.57
C GLU A 38 6.56 7.01 8.38
N GLY A 39 6.32 5.73 8.64
CA GLY A 39 6.04 4.74 7.59
C GLY A 39 4.75 5.05 6.82
N GLN A 40 3.70 5.48 7.52
CA GLN A 40 2.44 5.91 6.91
C GLN A 40 2.62 7.19 6.07
N VAL A 41 3.45 8.13 6.53
CA VAL A 41 3.84 9.30 5.72
C VAL A 41 4.62 8.85 4.48
N ALA A 42 5.54 7.91 4.61
CA ALA A 42 6.29 7.37 3.47
C ALA A 42 5.37 6.72 2.42
N ILE A 43 4.31 6.01 2.84
CA ILE A 43 3.29 5.46 1.93
C ILE A 43 2.61 6.58 1.11
N LEU A 44 2.33 7.72 1.73
CA LEU A 44 1.77 8.89 1.03
C LEU A 44 2.79 9.55 0.09
N LEU A 45 4.07 9.59 0.48
CA LEU A 45 5.13 10.06 -0.42
C LEU A 45 5.25 9.17 -1.66
N TRP A 46 5.16 7.85 -1.49
CA TRP A 46 5.08 6.91 -2.62
C TRP A 46 3.83 7.14 -3.47
N ALA A 47 2.68 7.42 -2.85
CA ALA A 47 1.46 7.77 -3.58
C ALA A 47 1.69 9.00 -4.48
N SER A 48 2.30 10.06 -3.93
CA SER A 48 2.66 11.26 -4.68
C SER A 48 3.66 10.96 -5.80
N ALA A 49 4.65 10.10 -5.57
CA ALA A 49 5.62 9.71 -6.59
C ALA A 49 4.97 8.96 -7.76
N TYR A 50 4.05 8.03 -7.50
CA TYR A 50 3.32 7.33 -8.56
C TYR A 50 2.45 8.31 -9.37
N ALA A 51 1.80 9.25 -8.71
CA ALA A 51 0.97 10.26 -9.37
C ALA A 51 1.81 11.21 -10.23
N ALA A 52 2.94 11.68 -9.71
CA ALA A 52 3.88 12.53 -10.45
C ALA A 52 4.39 11.82 -11.71
N ALA A 53 4.90 10.59 -11.58
CA ALA A 53 5.35 9.79 -12.72
C ALA A 53 4.22 9.53 -13.73
N ALA A 54 2.98 9.36 -13.25
CA ALA A 54 1.83 9.19 -14.13
C ALA A 54 1.46 10.44 -14.92
N VAL A 55 1.59 11.64 -14.33
CA VAL A 55 1.37 12.93 -15.00
C VAL A 55 2.48 13.18 -16.02
N ASP A 56 3.75 13.00 -15.63
CA ASP A 56 4.90 13.22 -16.51
C ASP A 56 4.87 12.31 -17.75
N ALA A 57 4.44 11.05 -17.56
CA ALA A 57 4.27 10.09 -18.64
C ALA A 57 3.11 10.42 -19.60
N GLN A 58 2.17 11.29 -19.21
CA GLN A 58 1.13 11.79 -20.13
C GLN A 58 1.63 12.98 -20.94
N SER A 59 2.50 13.80 -20.36
CA SER A 59 3.09 14.97 -21.02
C SER A 59 4.20 14.62 -22.00
N SER A 60 4.85 13.46 -21.83
CA SER A 60 5.94 12.99 -22.69
C SER A 60 5.46 11.90 -23.64
N SER A 61 5.65 12.08 -24.95
CA SER A 61 5.21 11.12 -26.00
C SER A 61 5.92 9.75 -25.97
N SER A 62 6.79 9.51 -24.99
CA SER A 62 7.55 8.27 -24.80
C SER A 62 6.89 7.45 -23.68
N CYS A 63 5.85 6.70 -24.02
CA CYS A 63 5.13 5.84 -23.06
C CYS A 63 5.86 4.53 -22.73
N GLY A 64 7.03 4.24 -23.32
CA GLY A 64 7.77 3.00 -23.12
C GLY A 64 9.01 3.16 -22.23
N GLY A 65 9.14 2.29 -21.21
CA GLY A 65 10.39 1.98 -20.53
C GLY A 65 11.02 3.04 -19.60
N SER A 66 10.26 3.86 -18.86
CA SER A 66 10.87 4.65 -17.77
C SER A 66 11.29 3.73 -16.62
N THR A 67 12.58 3.73 -16.26
CA THR A 67 13.14 2.93 -15.14
C THR A 67 12.42 3.20 -13.81
N ILE A 68 11.70 4.32 -13.69
CA ILE A 68 10.86 4.61 -12.52
C ILE A 68 9.80 3.54 -12.27
N TRP A 69 9.23 2.95 -13.32
CA TRP A 69 8.23 1.89 -13.19
C TRP A 69 8.84 0.62 -12.59
N LEU A 70 10.10 0.30 -12.93
CA LEU A 70 10.82 -0.80 -12.29
C LEU A 70 11.05 -0.53 -10.79
N ILE A 71 11.43 0.69 -10.43
CA ILE A 71 11.63 1.08 -9.02
C ILE A 71 10.33 0.88 -8.23
N PHE A 72 9.19 1.33 -8.78
CA PHE A 72 7.89 1.13 -8.15
C PHE A 72 7.50 -0.35 -8.08
N ALA A 73 7.81 -1.15 -9.10
CA ALA A 73 7.57 -2.59 -9.06
C ALA A 73 8.36 -3.27 -7.92
N VAL A 74 9.64 -2.92 -7.76
CA VAL A 74 10.50 -3.46 -6.69
C VAL A 74 9.98 -3.05 -5.31
N GLU A 75 9.62 -1.77 -5.14
CA GLU A 75 9.04 -1.28 -3.89
C GLU A 75 7.74 -2.02 -3.53
N LYS A 76 6.82 -2.19 -4.49
CA LYS A 76 5.59 -2.97 -4.29
C LYS A 76 5.85 -4.42 -3.94
N MET A 77 6.80 -5.07 -4.61
CA MET A 77 7.18 -6.45 -4.27
C MET A 77 7.80 -6.56 -2.88
N TRP A 78 8.51 -5.54 -2.40
CA TRP A 78 9.03 -5.50 -1.04
C TRP A 78 7.91 -5.44 0.01
N TYR A 79 6.92 -4.56 -0.17
CA TYR A 79 5.75 -4.51 0.72
C TYR A 79 4.93 -5.81 0.66
N PHE A 80 4.75 -6.40 -0.52
CA PHE A 80 4.11 -7.71 -0.68
C PHE A 80 4.87 -8.83 0.03
N TYR A 81 6.20 -8.86 -0.08
CA TYR A 81 7.04 -9.82 0.65
C TYR A 81 6.85 -9.66 2.17
N ALA A 82 6.89 -8.43 2.68
CA ALA A 82 6.65 -8.17 4.09
C ALA A 82 5.25 -8.59 4.54
N TRP A 83 4.23 -8.42 3.69
CA TRP A 83 2.87 -8.91 3.93
C TRP A 83 2.80 -10.43 4.01
N ILE A 84 3.47 -11.17 3.10
CA ILE A 84 3.56 -12.63 3.18
C ILE A 84 4.22 -13.04 4.50
N ARG A 85 5.36 -12.43 4.85
CA ARG A 85 6.06 -12.70 6.11
C ARG A 85 5.19 -12.44 7.33
N TRP A 86 4.36 -11.41 7.28
CA TRP A 86 3.41 -11.13 8.36
C TRP A 86 2.34 -12.22 8.45
N ASN A 87 1.70 -12.61 7.34
CA ASN A 87 0.66 -13.66 7.33
C ASN A 87 1.18 -15.06 7.67
N GLN A 88 2.46 -15.35 7.43
CA GLN A 88 3.08 -16.61 7.87
C GLN A 88 3.14 -16.73 9.40
N ASN A 89 3.19 -15.60 10.11
CA ASN A 89 3.34 -15.56 11.56
C ASN A 89 2.09 -15.09 12.30
N ASN A 90 1.05 -14.67 11.57
CA ASN A 90 -0.16 -14.07 12.13
C ASN A 90 -1.40 -14.57 11.39
N ASP A 91 -2.49 -14.79 12.13
CA ASP A 91 -3.79 -15.12 11.56
C ASP A 91 -4.66 -13.85 11.44
N GLY A 92 -4.60 -13.20 10.27
CA GLY A 92 -5.36 -11.99 9.99
C GLY A 92 -6.88 -12.18 10.12
N ILE A 93 -7.41 -13.33 9.69
CA ILE A 93 -8.85 -13.62 9.77
C ILE A 93 -9.30 -13.71 11.24
N LYS A 94 -8.52 -14.36 12.09
CA LYS A 94 -8.79 -14.42 13.52
C LYS A 94 -8.73 -13.03 14.16
N LEU A 95 -7.75 -12.21 13.78
CA LEU A 95 -7.64 -10.83 14.27
C LEU A 95 -8.84 -9.96 13.87
N VAL A 96 -9.30 -10.08 12.63
CA VAL A 96 -10.52 -9.40 12.15
C VAL A 96 -11.76 -9.86 12.94
N LYS A 97 -11.92 -11.18 13.16
CA LYS A 97 -13.04 -11.71 13.94
C LYS A 97 -13.05 -11.19 15.39
N LEU A 98 -11.88 -11.14 16.03
CA LEU A 98 -11.76 -10.59 17.38
C LEU A 98 -12.09 -9.09 17.42
N ALA A 99 -11.63 -8.33 16.42
CA ALA A 99 -11.94 -6.91 16.33
C ALA A 99 -13.44 -6.63 16.09
N LEU A 100 -14.12 -7.48 15.33
CA LEU A 100 -15.58 -7.39 15.14
C LEU A 100 -16.40 -7.63 16.42
N GLN A 101 -15.81 -8.30 17.42
CA GLN A 101 -16.45 -8.53 18.72
C GLN A 101 -16.18 -7.40 19.72
N SER A 102 -15.32 -6.44 19.37
CA SER A 102 -15.02 -5.29 20.23
C SER A 102 -16.18 -4.29 20.27
N HIS A 103 -16.21 -3.44 21.29
CA HIS A 103 -17.19 -2.36 21.39
C HIS A 103 -16.95 -1.24 20.37
N ASP A 104 -15.71 -1.05 19.91
CA ASP A 104 -15.36 -0.03 18.92
C ASP A 104 -15.36 -0.62 17.50
N LYS A 105 -16.36 -0.25 16.70
CA LYS A 105 -16.49 -0.74 15.31
C LYS A 105 -15.29 -0.40 14.43
N LEU A 106 -14.49 0.62 14.78
CA LEU A 106 -13.31 1.01 14.01
C LEU A 106 -12.09 0.12 14.29
N ASP A 107 -12.11 -0.71 15.33
CA ASP A 107 -11.00 -1.64 15.62
C ASP A 107 -10.79 -2.68 14.52
N VAL A 108 -11.80 -2.91 13.68
CA VAL A 108 -11.70 -3.80 12.52
C VAL A 108 -10.78 -3.27 11.42
N LEU A 109 -10.58 -1.95 11.33
CA LEU A 109 -9.87 -1.33 10.20
C LEU A 109 -8.42 -1.79 10.10
N ALA A 110 -7.67 -1.73 11.20
CA ALA A 110 -6.26 -2.11 11.21
C ALA A 110 -5.99 -3.59 10.88
N PRO A 111 -6.65 -4.59 11.51
CA PRO A 111 -6.43 -5.99 11.15
C PRO A 111 -6.96 -6.31 9.74
N LEU A 112 -8.04 -5.66 9.30
CA LEU A 112 -8.54 -5.83 7.94
C LEU A 112 -7.54 -5.32 6.90
N PHE A 113 -6.99 -4.13 7.13
CA PHE A 113 -5.91 -3.58 6.32
C PHE A 113 -4.72 -4.55 6.22
N HIS A 114 -4.20 -5.03 7.36
CA HIS A 114 -3.08 -5.99 7.39
C HIS A 114 -3.38 -7.32 6.69
N THR A 115 -4.65 -7.71 6.65
CA THR A 115 -5.07 -8.92 5.95
C THR A 115 -5.13 -8.74 4.44
N LEU A 116 -5.31 -7.51 3.93
CA LEU A 116 -5.64 -7.29 2.51
C LEU A 116 -4.62 -6.46 1.73
N TYR A 117 -3.82 -5.61 2.37
CA TYR A 117 -3.01 -4.61 1.64
C TYR A 117 -2.06 -5.26 0.62
N GLY A 118 -1.46 -6.41 0.94
CA GLY A 118 -0.50 -7.04 0.04
C GLY A 118 -1.10 -7.55 -1.27
N ILE A 119 -2.42 -7.79 -1.34
CA ILE A 119 -3.09 -8.11 -2.61
C ILE A 119 -2.97 -6.92 -3.57
N GLY A 120 -3.17 -5.71 -3.06
CA GLY A 120 -3.01 -4.48 -3.82
C GLY A 120 -1.55 -4.26 -4.23
N ASP A 121 -0.60 -4.47 -3.32
CA ASP A 121 0.82 -4.33 -3.63
C ASP A 121 1.30 -5.33 -4.70
N LEU A 122 0.87 -6.59 -4.62
CA LEU A 122 1.15 -7.57 -5.68
C LEU A 122 0.60 -7.11 -7.04
N THR A 123 -0.65 -6.67 -7.05
CA THR A 123 -1.35 -6.24 -8.27
C THR A 123 -0.61 -5.07 -8.91
N PHE A 124 -0.34 -4.00 -8.14
CA PHE A 124 0.36 -2.83 -8.67
C PHE A 124 1.81 -3.12 -9.03
N GLY A 125 2.51 -3.97 -8.28
CA GLY A 125 3.87 -4.34 -8.62
C GLY A 125 3.97 -5.10 -9.94
N ILE A 126 3.03 -6.01 -10.24
CA ILE A 126 2.94 -6.66 -11.56
C ILE A 126 2.63 -5.63 -12.66
N MET A 127 1.68 -4.73 -12.42
CA MET A 127 1.32 -3.70 -13.41
C MET A 127 2.48 -2.73 -13.68
N PHE A 128 3.26 -2.36 -12.67
CA PHE A 128 4.43 -1.52 -12.84
C PHE A 128 5.56 -2.25 -13.58
N ALA A 129 5.79 -3.53 -13.28
CA ALA A 129 6.72 -4.35 -14.05
C ALA A 129 6.30 -4.46 -15.51
N TRP A 130 5.00 -4.61 -15.79
CA TRP A 130 4.47 -4.59 -17.15
C TRP A 130 4.73 -3.26 -17.86
N LEU A 131 4.46 -2.12 -17.21
CA LEU A 131 4.75 -0.79 -17.77
C LEU A 131 6.22 -0.53 -18.03
N TRP A 132 7.11 -1.17 -17.28
CA TRP A 132 8.54 -1.10 -17.53
C TRP A 132 8.97 -1.92 -18.75
N LEU A 133 8.33 -3.06 -18.99
CA LEU A 133 8.63 -3.96 -20.11
C LEU A 133 8.00 -3.53 -21.44
N SER A 134 6.93 -2.72 -21.41
CA SER A 134 6.28 -2.13 -22.59
C SER A 134 6.96 -0.85 -23.04
#